data_AF-A0A8J6WA31-F1
#
_entry.id   AF-A0A8J6WA31-F1
#
_cell.length_a   1.000
_cell.length_b   1.000
_cell.length_c   1.000
_cell.angle_alpha   90.00
_cell.angle_beta   90.00
_cell.angle_gamma   90.00
#
_symmetry.space_group_name_H-M   'P 1'
#
loop_
_entity.id
_entity.type
_entity.pdbx_description
1 polymer ?
#
loop_
_entity_poly.entity_id
_entity_poly.type
_entity_poly.pdbx_seq_one_letter_code
_entity_poly.pdbx_strand_id
1 'polypeptide(L)'
;MLFSTLLAAYTVPTTPEWSYKVALIMITCNLFVLAIGKYAIRRPGAGPALPVGLPMLFEGFGLPELLAIASFGHILGAGMILGLGNAGLL
;
A
#
# COMPACT_ATOMS: atom_id res chain seq x y z
N MET A 1 2.49 -24.96 29.81
CA MET A 1 3.05 -25.06 28.43
C MET A 1 1.96 -25.18 27.38
N LEU A 2 1.00 -26.12 27.52
CA LEU A 2 -0.13 -26.31 26.59
C LEU A 2 -1.05 -25.07 26.44
N PHE A 3 -1.27 -24.33 27.52
CA PHE A 3 -2.06 -23.09 27.50
C PHE A 3 -1.35 -21.94 26.76
N SER A 4 -0.03 -21.82 26.96
CA SER A 4 0.81 -20.83 26.27
C SER A 4 0.91 -21.08 24.77
N THR A 5 0.97 -22.35 24.35
CA THR A 5 0.95 -22.72 22.93
C THR A 5 -0.41 -22.50 22.28
N LEU A 6 -1.52 -22.67 23.01
CA LEU A 6 -2.87 -22.36 22.52
C LEU A 6 -3.10 -20.86 22.36
N LEU A 7 -2.64 -20.03 23.32
CA LEU A 7 -2.68 -18.58 23.16
C LEU A 7 -1.85 -18.13 21.95
N ALA A 8 -0.66 -18.71 21.76
CA ALA A 8 0.19 -18.40 20.61
C ALA A 8 -0.48 -18.77 19.27
N ALA A 9 -1.19 -19.91 19.22
CA ALA A 9 -1.94 -20.34 18.04
C ALA A 9 -3.13 -19.42 17.69
N TYR A 10 -3.82 -18.88 18.70
CA TYR A 10 -4.87 -17.87 18.52
C TYR A 10 -4.31 -16.54 17.98
N THR A 11 -3.08 -16.19 18.34
CA THR A 11 -2.44 -14.94 17.88
C THR A 11 -1.79 -15.05 16.50
N VAL A 12 -1.84 -16.21 15.82
CA VAL A 12 -1.28 -16.34 14.47
C VAL A 12 -2.22 -15.62 13.50
N PRO A 13 -1.82 -14.46 12.93
CA PRO A 13 -2.64 -13.81 11.92
C PRO A 13 -2.75 -14.72 10.72
N THR A 14 -3.93 -14.81 10.11
CA THR A 14 -4.09 -15.49 8.82
C THR A 14 -3.30 -14.69 7.79
N THR A 15 -2.11 -15.18 7.44
CA THR A 15 -1.29 -14.59 6.38
C THR A 15 -1.75 -15.17 5.05
N PRO A 16 -2.47 -14.43 4.21
CA PRO A 16 -2.80 -14.92 2.87
C PRO A 16 -1.49 -15.17 2.11
N GLU A 17 -1.36 -16.36 1.50
CA GLU A 17 -0.22 -16.63 0.63
C GLU A 17 -0.21 -15.66 -0.55
N TRP A 18 0.98 -15.42 -1.11
CA TRP A 18 1.10 -14.54 -2.26
C TRP A 18 0.27 -15.09 -3.43
N SER A 19 -0.70 -14.31 -3.88
CA SER A 19 -1.66 -14.71 -4.92
C SER A 19 -1.96 -13.53 -5.84
N TYR A 20 -2.46 -13.82 -7.04
CA TYR A 20 -2.85 -12.78 -8.00
C TYR A 20 -3.88 -11.79 -7.42
N LYS A 21 -4.77 -12.28 -6.53
CA LYS A 21 -5.74 -11.44 -5.82
C LYS A 21 -5.05 -10.40 -4.92
N VAL A 22 -4.00 -10.80 -4.21
CA VAL A 22 -3.21 -9.93 -3.32
C VAL A 22 -2.53 -8.84 -4.14
N ALA A 23 -1.93 -9.20 -5.28
CA ALA A 23 -1.32 -8.25 -6.20
C ALA A 23 -2.34 -7.24 -6.75
N LEU A 24 -3.54 -7.68 -7.12
CA LEU A 24 -4.60 -6.81 -7.63
C LEU A 24 -5.05 -5.80 -6.56
N ILE A 25 -5.29 -6.27 -5.33
CA ILE A 25 -5.64 -5.40 -4.19
C ILE A 25 -4.54 -4.36 -3.95
N MET A 26 -3.27 -4.78 -3.97
CA MET A 26 -2.13 -3.89 -3.79
C MET A 26 -2.07 -2.79 -4.85
N ILE A 27 -2.29 -3.13 -6.12
CA ILE A 27 -2.32 -2.16 -7.22
C ILE A 27 -3.49 -1.18 -7.04
N THR A 28 -4.67 -1.66 -6.65
CA THR A 28 -5.84 -0.79 -6.41
C THR A 28 -5.62 0.17 -5.23
N CYS A 29 -4.97 -0.28 -4.16
CA CYS A 29 -4.60 0.58 -3.03
C CYS A 29 -3.58 1.64 -3.45
N ASN A 30 -2.56 1.28 -4.22
CA ASN A 30 -1.61 2.24 -4.77
C ASN A 30 -2.28 3.28 -5.68
N LEU A 31 -3.23 2.86 -6.53
CA LEU A 31 -3.98 3.77 -7.41
C LEU A 31 -4.92 4.70 -6.63
N PHE A 32 -5.54 4.18 -5.56
CA PHE A 32 -6.37 4.98 -4.65
C PHE A 32 -5.55 6.05 -3.92
N VAL A 33 -4.37 5.67 -3.42
CA VAL A 33 -3.45 6.61 -2.78
C VAL A 33 -2.89 7.61 -3.77
N LEU A 34 -2.65 7.23 -5.03
CA LEU A 34 -2.28 8.18 -6.08
C LEU A 34 -3.34 9.25 -6.29
N ALA A 35 -4.62 8.85 -6.31
CA ALA A 35 -5.74 9.78 -6.41
C ALA A 35 -5.80 10.72 -5.19
N ILE A 36 -5.63 10.20 -3.97
CA ILE A 36 -5.58 11.02 -2.74
C ILE A 36 -4.38 11.96 -2.76
N GLY A 37 -3.21 11.49 -3.16
CA GLY A 37 -1.98 12.28 -3.22
C GLY A 37 -2.13 13.48 -4.15
N LYS A 38 -2.83 13.33 -5.27
CA LYS A 38 -3.15 14.47 -6.16
C LYS A 38 -3.95 15.58 -5.46
N TYR A 39 -4.82 15.25 -4.49
CA TYR A 39 -5.58 16.23 -3.71
C TYR A 39 -4.89 16.68 -2.42
N ALA A 40 -4.02 15.84 -1.84
CA ALA A 40 -3.35 16.09 -0.57
C ALA A 40 -2.03 16.86 -0.71
N ILE A 41 -1.37 16.77 -1.87
CA ILE A 41 -0.09 17.45 -2.13
C ILE A 41 -0.34 18.95 -2.30
N ARG A 42 -0.08 19.71 -1.24
CA ARG A 42 -0.15 21.19 -1.21
C ARG A 42 1.06 21.89 -1.84
N ARG A 43 2.18 21.20 -2.02
CA ARG A 43 3.44 21.74 -2.59
C ARG A 43 4.02 20.73 -3.60
N PRO A 44 3.40 20.58 -4.78
CA PRO A 44 3.94 19.72 -5.84
C PRO A 44 5.35 20.17 -6.20
N GLY A 45 6.31 19.24 -6.23
CA GLY A 45 7.66 19.48 -6.75
C GLY A 45 8.63 20.20 -5.79
N ALA A 46 8.42 20.15 -4.47
CA ALA A 46 9.39 20.69 -3.48
C ALA A 46 10.69 19.86 -3.35
N GLY A 47 10.91 18.87 -4.20
CA GLY A 47 12.10 18.02 -4.23
C GLY A 47 12.62 17.79 -5.65
N PRO A 48 13.74 17.06 -5.81
CA PRO A 48 14.40 16.86 -7.09
C PRO A 48 13.40 16.39 -8.16
N ALA A 49 13.33 17.12 -9.27
CA ALA A 49 12.47 16.77 -10.39
C ALA A 49 12.89 15.41 -10.94
N LEU A 50 11.91 14.55 -11.22
CA LEU A 50 12.16 13.27 -11.87
C LEU A 50 12.75 13.52 -13.28
N PRO A 51 13.97 13.04 -13.59
CA PRO A 51 14.65 13.28 -14.87
C PRO A 51 14.10 12.43 -16.04
N VAL A 52 12.90 11.87 -15.88
CA VAL A 52 12.25 10.99 -16.86
C VAL A 52 10.92 11.61 -17.22
N GLY A 53 10.65 11.80 -18.51
CA GLY A 53 9.36 12.29 -18.99
C GLY A 53 8.27 11.32 -18.57
N LEU A 54 7.49 11.69 -17.55
CA LEU A 54 6.42 10.85 -17.04
C LEU A 54 5.12 11.10 -17.83
N PRO A 55 4.25 10.07 -17.95
CA PRO A 55 2.93 10.23 -18.52
C PRO A 55 2.15 11.34 -17.78
N MET A 56 1.31 12.07 -18.51
CA MET A 56 0.52 13.26 -18.13
C MET A 56 -0.20 13.23 -16.76
N LEU A 57 -0.31 12.05 -16.12
CA LEU A 57 -0.81 11.87 -14.75
C LEU A 57 0.20 12.22 -13.64
N PHE A 58 1.50 12.23 -13.93
CA PHE A 58 2.60 12.55 -13.00
C PHE A 58 3.32 13.85 -13.40
N GLU A 59 2.68 14.68 -14.21
CA GLU A 59 3.25 15.96 -14.61
C GLU A 59 3.29 16.90 -13.40
N GLY A 60 4.50 17.25 -12.95
CA GLY A 60 4.73 18.03 -11.72
C GLY A 60 4.96 17.20 -10.45
N PHE A 61 4.98 15.86 -10.54
CA PHE A 61 5.37 15.00 -9.42
C PHE A 61 6.87 15.03 -9.17
N GLY A 62 7.28 15.31 -7.93
CA GLY A 62 8.65 15.14 -7.47
C GLY A 62 8.97 13.68 -7.12
N LEU A 63 10.26 13.33 -7.13
CA LEU A 63 10.74 12.05 -6.61
C LEU A 63 10.26 11.73 -5.17
N PRO A 64 10.22 12.70 -4.22
CA PRO A 64 9.71 12.42 -2.88
C PRO A 64 8.20 12.13 -2.86
N GLU A 65 7.44 12.66 -3.80
CA GLU A 65 5.98 12.48 -3.84
C GLU A 65 5.62 11.10 -4.37
N LEU A 66 6.31 10.64 -5.41
CA LEU A 66 6.16 9.26 -5.88
C LEU A 66 6.51 8.26 -4.79
N LEU A 67 7.63 8.50 -4.08
CA LEU A 67 8.05 7.64 -2.99
C LEU A 67 7.05 7.66 -1.83
N ALA A 68 6.58 8.83 -1.41
CA ALA A 68 5.60 8.96 -0.34
C ALA A 68 4.28 8.25 -0.65
N ILE A 69 3.76 8.41 -1.87
CA ILE A 69 2.53 7.76 -2.33
C ILE A 69 2.71 6.25 -2.42
N ALA A 70 3.83 5.78 -3.00
CA ALA A 70 4.12 4.36 -3.08
C ALA A 70 4.25 3.74 -1.68
N SER A 71 4.99 4.37 -0.77
CA SER A 71 5.14 3.89 0.61
C SER A 71 3.81 3.87 1.35
N PHE A 72 3.00 4.92 1.26
CA PHE A 72 1.69 4.96 1.90
C PHE A 72 0.71 3.94 1.30
N GLY A 73 0.72 3.78 -0.03
CA GLY A 73 -0.07 2.75 -0.71
C GLY A 73 0.34 1.34 -0.32
N HIS A 74 1.62 1.09 -0.04
CA HIS A 74 2.08 -0.20 0.48
C HIS A 74 1.63 -0.45 1.92
N ILE A 75 1.64 0.57 2.78
CA ILE A 75 1.13 0.45 4.16
C ILE A 75 -0.37 0.16 4.16
N LEU A 76 -1.14 0.90 3.35
CA LEU A 76 -2.58 0.71 3.21
C LEU A 76 -2.89 -0.67 2.61
N GLY A 77 -2.15 -1.06 1.57
CA GLY A 77 -2.27 -2.38 0.95
C GLY A 77 -1.99 -3.52 1.92
N ALA A 78 -0.91 -3.44 2.72
CA ALA A 78 -0.61 -4.44 3.75
C ALA A 78 -1.74 -4.55 4.78
N GLY A 79 -2.29 -3.41 5.23
CA GLY A 79 -3.45 -3.38 6.12
C GLY A 79 -4.70 -4.01 5.50
N MET A 80 -4.99 -3.72 4.24
CA MET A 80 -6.14 -4.28 3.53
C MET A 80 -5.99 -5.79 3.27
N ILE A 81 -4.80 -6.25 2.89
CA ILE A 81 -4.51 -7.68 2.63
C ILE A 81 -4.64 -8.49 3.92
N LEU A 82 -4.04 -8.03 5.02
CA LEU A 82 -4.14 -8.70 6.32
C LEU A 82 -5.56 -8.61 6.88
N GLY A 83 -6.27 -7.50 6.65
CA GLY A 83 -7.67 -7.32 7.05
C GLY A 83 -8.62 -8.24 6.32
N LEU A 84 -8.55 -8.30 4.99
CA LEU A 84 -9.36 -9.22 4.17
C LEU A 84 -9.00 -10.68 4.41
N GLY A 85 -7.72 -10.99 4.63
CA GLY A 85 -7.27 -12.32 5.02
C GLY A 85 -7.90 -12.79 6.33
N ASN A 86 -7.89 -11.95 7.37
CA ASN A 86 -8.56 -12.28 8.64
C ASN A 86 -10.09 -12.36 8.52
N ALA A 87 -10.70 -11.63 7.58
CA ALA A 87 -12.12 -11.72 7.29
C ALA A 87 -12.50 -12.96 6.45
N GLY A 88 -11.52 -13.75 5.98
CA GLY A 88 -11.75 -14.93 5.14
C GLY A 88 -12.23 -14.61 3.72
N LEU A 89 -12.07 -13.35 3.27
CA LEU A 89 -12.47 -12.90 1.93
C LEU A 89 -11.36 -13.10 0.87
N LEU A 90 -10.18 -13.55 1.29
CA LEU A 90 -9.00 -13.84 0.48
C LEU A 90 -8.57 -15.29 0.65
#